data_AF-A0A081RB91-F1
#
_entry.id   AF-A0A081RB91-F1
#
_cell.length_a   1.000
_cell.length_b   1.000
_cell.length_c   1.000
_cell.angle_alpha   90.00
_cell.angle_beta   90.00
_cell.angle_gamma   90.00
#
_symmetry.space_group_name_H-M   'P 1'
#
loop_
_entity.id
_entity.type
_entity.pdbx_description
1 polymer ?
#
loop_
_entity_poly.entity_id
_entity_poly.type
_entity_poly.pdbx_seq_one_letter_code
_entity_poly.pdbx_strand_id
1 'polypeptide(L)'
;MRSMVEGNGATCVFPLHQPAAVEESHVPLFDPPHLTMGRNRIGPLSAQIDKLPRRTGKAKPMPHQAGCLCGQVRVSIDAEPMAARMCWCRLCQYLGGGSGTVNVCFPSDRMTVTGEVRWHHSTADSGNAMRRGFCPECGTPLFSVAESRSHLTFIRAGALDDPDILGPQAVIWTDAAPHWAHLDPELPHYPAQIPPVA
;
A
#
# COMPACT_ATOMS: atom_id res chain seq x y z
N MET A 1 -3.68 66.98 38.36
CA MET A 1 -3.51 66.18 37.13
C MET A 1 -3.79 64.73 37.47
N ARG A 2 -4.85 64.18 36.88
CA ARG A 2 -5.32 62.79 37.00
C ARG A 2 -4.53 61.89 36.04
N SER A 3 -4.30 60.63 36.42
CA SER A 3 -4.56 59.38 35.66
C SER A 3 -3.88 58.24 36.44
N MET A 4 -4.54 57.44 37.27
CA MET A 4 -5.41 56.31 36.92
C MET A 4 -4.84 55.45 35.78
N VAL A 5 -4.25 54.31 36.17
CA VAL A 5 -4.00 53.15 35.29
C VAL A 5 -5.10 52.15 35.63
N GLU A 6 -6.13 52.12 34.80
CA GLU A 6 -7.22 51.13 34.87
C GLU A 6 -6.77 49.84 34.19
N GLY A 7 -6.84 48.73 34.92
CA GLY A 7 -6.67 47.39 34.38
C GLY A 7 -7.90 47.00 33.58
N ASN A 8 -7.74 46.82 32.28
CA ASN A 8 -8.78 46.26 31.41
C ASN A 8 -8.90 44.75 31.63
N GLY A 9 -9.76 44.36 32.56
CA GLY A 9 -10.36 43.02 32.60
C GLY A 9 -11.40 42.88 31.50
N ALA A 10 -10.97 42.53 30.29
CA ALA A 10 -11.88 42.09 29.24
C ALA A 10 -12.10 40.58 29.38
N THR A 11 -13.09 40.18 30.16
CA THR A 11 -13.71 38.85 30.03
C THR A 11 -14.35 38.77 28.65
N CYS A 12 -13.71 38.06 27.72
CA CYS A 12 -14.32 37.65 26.47
C CYS A 12 -15.44 36.65 26.77
N VAL A 13 -16.65 37.16 26.93
CA VAL A 13 -17.87 36.35 26.97
C VAL A 13 -18.18 35.96 25.53
N PHE A 14 -17.73 34.77 25.12
CA PHE A 14 -18.14 34.19 23.84
C PHE A 14 -19.63 33.82 23.93
N PRO A 15 -20.49 34.28 23.01
CA PRO A 15 -21.86 33.79 22.96
C PRO A 15 -21.82 32.29 22.63
N LEU A 16 -22.38 31.47 23.52
CA LEU A 16 -22.67 30.06 23.28
C LEU A 16 -23.55 29.96 22.02
N HIS A 17 -22.92 29.66 20.87
CA HIS A 17 -23.63 29.19 19.71
C HIS A 17 -24.27 27.85 20.09
N GLN A 18 -25.60 27.80 20.11
CA GLN A 18 -26.33 26.55 20.16
C GLN A 18 -25.90 25.68 18.97
N PRO A 19 -25.53 24.40 19.17
CA PRO A 19 -25.32 23.52 18.04
C PRO A 19 -26.66 23.35 17.31
N ALA A 20 -26.64 23.57 15.99
CA ALA A 20 -27.75 23.20 15.12
C ALA A 20 -28.03 21.70 15.31
N ALA A 21 -29.31 21.36 15.44
CA ALA A 21 -29.76 19.98 15.54
C ALA A 21 -29.25 19.19 14.33
N VAL A 22 -28.35 18.24 14.57
CA VAL A 22 -28.02 17.19 13.62
C VAL A 22 -29.20 16.23 13.58
N GLU A 23 -29.88 16.16 12.45
CA GLU A 23 -30.93 15.19 12.18
C GLU A 23 -30.28 13.80 12.13
N GLU A 24 -30.49 13.01 13.18
CA GLU A 24 -30.04 11.62 13.27
C GLU A 24 -30.72 10.80 12.17
N SER A 25 -30.05 10.66 11.03
CA SER A 25 -30.41 9.65 10.04
C SER A 25 -30.23 8.27 10.68
N HIS A 26 -31.36 7.66 11.06
CA HIS A 26 -31.45 6.26 11.47
C HIS A 26 -30.87 5.39 10.36
N VAL A 27 -29.64 4.91 10.53
CA VAL A 27 -29.11 3.80 9.74
C VAL A 27 -29.87 2.56 10.20
N PRO A 28 -30.68 1.90 9.35
CA PRO A 28 -31.40 0.71 9.78
C PRO A 28 -30.39 -0.38 10.16
N LEU A 29 -30.50 -0.88 11.39
CA LEU A 29 -29.80 -2.07 11.84
C LEU A 29 -30.21 -3.21 10.91
N PHE A 30 -29.26 -3.73 10.14
CA PHE A 30 -29.49 -4.88 9.28
C PHE A 30 -29.63 -6.11 10.17
N ASP A 31 -30.85 -6.62 10.34
CA ASP A 31 -31.08 -7.90 11.01
C ASP A 31 -30.47 -9.02 10.15
N PRO A 32 -29.48 -9.79 10.65
CA PRO A 32 -28.93 -10.90 9.90
C PRO A 32 -29.98 -12.02 9.80
N PRO A 33 -30.14 -12.67 8.64
CA PRO A 33 -31.09 -13.77 8.50
C PRO A 33 -30.68 -14.94 9.40
N HIS A 34 -31.66 -15.48 10.14
CA HIS A 34 -31.51 -16.71 10.91
C HIS A 34 -31.18 -17.88 9.98
N LEU A 35 -29.90 -18.24 9.91
CA LEU A 35 -29.42 -19.45 9.27
C LEU A 35 -29.84 -20.67 10.12
N THR A 36 -30.88 -21.37 9.69
CA THR A 36 -31.18 -22.71 10.19
C THR A 36 -30.07 -23.67 9.77
N MET A 37 -29.31 -24.20 10.74
CA MET A 37 -28.33 -25.26 10.50
C MET A 37 -29.02 -26.54 10.02
N GLY A 38 -29.14 -26.70 8.70
CA GLY A 38 -29.35 -28.01 8.08
C GLY A 38 -28.04 -28.78 8.10
N ARG A 39 -27.96 -29.85 8.91
CA ARG A 39 -26.81 -30.79 8.89
C ARG A 39 -26.82 -31.58 7.57
N ASN A 40 -26.27 -31.00 6.52
CA ASN A 40 -25.91 -31.76 5.32
C ASN A 40 -24.71 -32.65 5.63
N ARG A 41 -24.90 -33.97 5.46
CA ARG A 41 -23.83 -34.97 5.59
C ARG A 41 -22.85 -34.83 4.43
N ILE A 42 -21.82 -34.02 4.62
CA ILE A 42 -20.67 -33.96 3.71
C ILE A 42 -19.81 -35.20 4.00
N GLY A 43 -19.70 -36.11 3.02
CA GLY A 43 -18.76 -37.24 3.09
C GLY A 43 -17.30 -36.77 3.11
N PRO A 44 -16.32 -37.62 3.47
CA PRO A 44 -14.94 -37.19 3.68
C PRO A 44 -14.33 -36.59 2.40
N LEU A 45 -13.85 -35.36 2.53
CA LEU A 45 -13.19 -34.53 1.51
C LEU A 45 -11.98 -35.22 0.83
N SER A 46 -11.41 -36.24 1.48
CA SER A 46 -10.23 -36.98 1.01
C SER A 46 -10.45 -37.71 -0.32
N ALA A 47 -11.69 -38.13 -0.62
CA ALA A 47 -11.97 -38.92 -1.83
C ALA A 47 -12.04 -38.07 -3.13
N GLN A 48 -12.04 -36.74 -3.04
CA GLN A 48 -12.18 -35.84 -4.19
C GLN A 48 -10.87 -35.18 -4.64
N ILE A 49 -9.82 -35.23 -3.82
CA ILE A 49 -8.51 -34.62 -4.13
C ILE A 49 -7.72 -35.46 -5.15
N ASP A 50 -7.90 -36.79 -5.15
CA ASP A 50 -7.15 -37.72 -6.03
C ASP A 50 -7.56 -37.70 -7.52
N LYS A 51 -8.58 -36.90 -7.89
CA LYS A 51 -9.07 -36.82 -9.27
C LYS A 51 -8.71 -35.51 -10.00
N LEU A 52 -7.99 -34.59 -9.36
CA LEU A 52 -7.50 -33.41 -10.08
C LEU A 52 -6.35 -33.80 -11.02
N PRO A 53 -6.41 -33.47 -12.32
CA PRO A 53 -5.33 -33.77 -13.25
C PRO A 53 -4.05 -33.05 -12.80
N ARG A 54 -2.98 -33.82 -12.56
CA ARG A 54 -1.65 -33.27 -12.27
C ARG A 54 -1.17 -32.51 -13.51
N ARG A 55 -1.02 -31.18 -13.40
CA ARG A 55 -0.49 -30.30 -14.44
C ARG A 55 0.97 -30.66 -14.71
N THR A 56 1.22 -31.62 -15.61
CA THR A 56 2.55 -31.93 -16.14
C THR A 56 2.79 -31.11 -17.39
N GLY A 57 3.39 -29.92 -17.21
CA GLY A 57 3.84 -29.07 -18.30
C GLY A 57 4.25 -27.69 -17.77
N LYS A 58 5.52 -27.30 -17.98
CA LYS A 58 5.97 -25.93 -17.72
C LYS A 58 5.25 -25.01 -18.71
N ALA A 59 4.12 -24.44 -18.27
CA ALA A 59 3.49 -23.35 -18.99
C ALA A 59 4.50 -22.21 -19.11
N LYS A 60 4.57 -21.56 -20.28
CA LYS A 60 5.24 -20.27 -20.42
C LYS A 60 4.73 -19.37 -19.28
N PRO A 61 5.61 -18.76 -18.46
CA PRO A 61 5.14 -17.90 -17.38
C PRO A 61 4.26 -16.83 -18.02
N MET A 62 3.01 -16.78 -17.59
CA MET A 62 2.10 -15.74 -18.02
C MET A 62 2.65 -14.41 -17.50
N PRO A 63 2.47 -13.30 -18.22
CA PRO A 63 2.92 -12.01 -17.74
C PRO A 63 2.30 -11.72 -16.36
N HIS A 64 3.12 -11.21 -15.44
CA HIS A 64 2.62 -10.77 -14.13
C HIS A 64 1.69 -9.58 -14.33
N GLN A 65 0.65 -9.51 -13.51
CA GLN A 65 -0.39 -8.50 -13.61
C GLN A 65 -0.42 -7.62 -12.37
N ALA A 66 -0.73 -6.35 -12.57
CA ALA A 66 -0.97 -5.40 -11.49
C ALA A 66 -2.11 -4.45 -11.86
N GLY A 67 -2.62 -3.71 -10.88
CA GLY A 67 -3.62 -2.69 -11.11
C GLY A 67 -3.93 -1.84 -9.88
N CYS A 68 -4.70 -0.78 -10.10
CA CYS A 68 -5.27 0.00 -9.01
C CYS A 68 -6.56 -0.63 -8.47
N LEU A 69 -7.01 -0.17 -7.30
CA LEU A 69 -8.21 -0.67 -6.64
C LEU A 69 -9.48 -0.56 -7.52
N CYS A 70 -9.64 0.52 -8.28
CA CYS A 70 -10.80 0.70 -9.15
C CYS A 70 -10.67 0.01 -10.51
N GLY A 71 -9.53 -0.63 -10.80
CA GLY A 71 -9.28 -1.35 -12.06
C GLY A 71 -9.04 -0.46 -13.28
N GLN A 72 -9.14 0.86 -13.18
CA GLN A 72 -8.93 1.77 -14.32
C GLN A 72 -7.48 1.79 -14.81
N VAL A 73 -6.52 1.55 -13.92
CA VAL A 73 -5.11 1.37 -14.27
C VAL A 73 -4.78 -0.11 -14.19
N ARG A 74 -4.30 -0.69 -15.29
CA ARG A 74 -3.79 -2.06 -15.35
C ARG A 74 -2.38 -2.10 -15.93
N VAL A 75 -1.57 -3.01 -15.41
CA VAL A 75 -0.17 -3.21 -15.81
C VAL A 75 0.03 -4.67 -16.16
N SER A 76 0.58 -4.92 -17.34
CA SER A 76 1.10 -6.23 -17.76
C SER A 76 2.61 -6.19 -17.78
N ILE A 77 3.26 -7.19 -17.18
CA ILE A 77 4.70 -7.23 -16.98
C ILE A 77 5.26 -8.53 -17.57
N ASP A 78 6.05 -8.41 -18.64
CA ASP A 78 6.66 -9.55 -19.34
C ASP A 78 8.12 -9.77 -18.88
N ALA A 79 8.32 -9.87 -17.56
CA ALA A 79 9.60 -10.13 -16.92
C ALA A 79 9.41 -10.66 -15.49
N GLU A 80 10.32 -11.51 -15.02
CA GLU A 80 10.35 -11.92 -13.62
C GLU A 80 10.77 -10.77 -12.68
N PRO A 81 10.28 -10.74 -11.43
CA PRO A 81 10.68 -9.74 -10.45
C PRO A 81 12.17 -9.88 -10.11
N MET A 82 12.88 -8.75 -10.13
CA MET A 82 14.33 -8.73 -9.93
C MET A 82 14.72 -8.73 -8.45
N ALA A 83 13.91 -8.04 -7.63
CA ALA A 83 14.11 -7.92 -6.19
C ALA A 83 12.83 -7.43 -5.52
N ALA A 84 12.62 -7.77 -4.26
CA ALA A 84 11.56 -7.19 -3.44
C ALA A 84 12.13 -6.76 -2.09
N ARG A 85 11.69 -5.61 -1.58
CA ARG A 85 12.14 -5.09 -0.29
C ARG A 85 10.99 -4.51 0.50
N MET A 86 10.98 -4.76 1.81
CA MET A 86 10.14 -4.05 2.75
C MET A 86 10.82 -2.74 3.14
N CYS A 87 10.12 -1.63 3.01
CA CYS A 87 10.66 -0.30 3.31
C CYS A 87 9.84 0.38 4.40
N TRP A 88 10.54 0.86 5.42
CA TRP A 88 9.96 1.56 6.57
C TRP A 88 10.24 3.06 6.58
N CYS A 89 10.69 3.66 5.48
CA CYS A 89 10.84 5.12 5.44
C CYS A 89 9.50 5.83 5.64
N ARG A 90 9.52 7.11 6.04
CA ARG A 90 8.31 7.84 6.41
C ARG A 90 7.26 7.88 5.29
N LEU A 91 7.71 7.97 4.04
CA LEU A 91 6.83 7.92 2.87
C LEU A 91 6.19 6.54 2.70
N CYS A 92 6.94 5.46 2.89
CA CYS A 92 6.37 4.11 2.80
C CYS A 92 5.34 3.89 3.91
N GLN A 93 5.58 4.40 5.12
CA GLN A 93 4.57 4.39 6.19
C GLN A 93 3.29 5.14 5.80
N TYR A 94 3.39 6.31 5.15
CA TYR A 94 2.21 7.03 4.66
C TYR A 94 1.44 6.23 3.61
N LEU A 95 2.15 5.68 2.63
CA LEU A 95 1.54 4.94 1.52
C LEU A 95 0.95 3.60 1.96
N GLY A 96 1.54 2.96 2.98
CA GLY A 96 1.09 1.71 3.56
C GLY A 96 0.06 1.89 4.69
N GLY A 97 -0.47 3.10 4.91
CA GLY A 97 -1.50 3.34 5.92
C GLY A 97 -1.03 3.10 7.37
N GLY A 98 0.25 3.36 7.65
CA GLY A 98 0.90 3.12 8.94
C GLY A 98 1.93 1.98 8.90
N SER A 99 1.80 1.03 7.98
CA SER A 99 2.78 -0.04 7.77
C SER A 99 3.87 0.36 6.78
N GLY A 100 5.03 -0.30 6.87
CA GLY A 100 5.99 -0.32 5.76
C GLY A 100 5.38 -0.92 4.49
N THR A 101 5.92 -0.56 3.33
CA THR A 101 5.47 -1.11 2.04
C THR A 101 6.47 -2.10 1.48
N VAL A 102 5.98 -3.16 0.84
CA VAL A 102 6.80 -4.04 0.03
C VAL A 102 6.81 -3.50 -1.41
N ASN A 103 8.01 -3.32 -1.96
CA ASN A 103 8.22 -2.77 -3.30
C ASN A 103 9.01 -3.79 -4.13
N VAL A 104 8.42 -4.21 -5.25
CA VAL A 104 8.96 -5.22 -6.17
C VAL A 104 9.53 -4.53 -7.40
N CYS A 105 10.77 -4.82 -7.73
CA CYS A 105 11.54 -4.22 -8.81
C CYS A 105 11.40 -5.02 -10.10
N PHE A 106 11.16 -4.32 -11.20
CA PHE A 106 11.07 -4.89 -12.54
C PHE A 106 11.76 -3.96 -13.56
N PRO A 107 12.19 -4.49 -14.72
CA PRO A 107 12.64 -3.67 -15.84
C PRO A 107 11.49 -2.83 -16.40
N SER A 108 11.70 -1.52 -16.53
CA SER A 108 10.66 -0.58 -16.99
C SER A 108 10.21 -0.86 -18.43
N ASP A 109 11.11 -1.33 -19.30
CA ASP A 109 10.87 -1.63 -20.71
C ASP A 109 10.07 -2.92 -20.95
N ARG A 110 9.79 -3.69 -19.88
CA ARG A 110 8.99 -4.92 -19.92
C ARG A 110 7.57 -4.71 -19.39
N MET A 111 7.17 -3.46 -19.13
CA MET A 111 5.84 -3.09 -18.65
C MET A 111 5.00 -2.46 -19.74
N THR A 112 3.74 -2.89 -19.82
CA THR A 112 2.70 -2.19 -20.57
C THR A 112 1.65 -1.69 -19.59
N VAL A 113 1.42 -0.37 -19.56
CA VAL A 113 0.43 0.27 -18.69
C VAL A 113 -0.77 0.72 -19.52
N THR A 114 -1.96 0.45 -19.03
CA THR A 114 -3.23 0.93 -19.58
C THR A 114 -3.98 1.72 -18.51
N GLY A 115 -4.68 2.78 -18.92
CA GLY A 115 -5.31 3.75 -18.01
C GLY A 115 -4.44 4.96 -17.70
N GLU A 116 -5.03 5.95 -17.02
CA GLU A 116 -4.35 7.19 -16.64
C GLU A 116 -3.57 7.03 -15.32
N VAL A 117 -2.30 7.41 -15.34
CA VAL A 117 -1.44 7.45 -14.14
C VAL A 117 -1.03 8.89 -13.89
N ARG A 118 -1.32 9.41 -12.68
CA ARG A 118 -0.79 10.69 -12.23
C ARG A 118 0.55 10.49 -11.55
N TRP A 119 1.49 11.41 -11.83
CA TRP A 119 2.84 11.37 -11.29
C TRP A 119 3.10 12.52 -10.33
N HIS A 120 3.68 12.20 -9.19
CA HIS A 120 4.19 13.17 -8.22
C HIS A 120 5.73 13.06 -8.15
N HIS A 121 6.41 14.19 -8.31
CA HIS A 121 7.86 14.27 -8.16
C HIS A 121 8.22 14.60 -6.72
N SER A 122 9.22 13.90 -6.18
CA SER A 122 9.66 14.06 -4.80
C SER A 122 11.14 13.72 -4.68
N THR A 123 11.80 14.26 -3.66
CA THR A 123 13.14 13.81 -3.26
C THR A 123 13.00 12.79 -2.15
N ALA A 124 13.59 11.61 -2.31
CA ALA A 124 13.63 10.61 -1.24
C ALA A 124 14.58 11.04 -0.12
N ASP A 125 14.40 10.49 1.08
CA ASP A 125 15.32 10.66 2.22
C ASP A 125 16.77 10.24 1.89
N SER A 126 16.94 9.39 0.86
CA SER A 126 18.26 9.02 0.33
C SER A 126 18.88 10.09 -0.59
N GLY A 127 18.23 11.23 -0.81
CA GLY A 127 18.62 12.27 -1.77
C GLY A 127 18.27 11.99 -3.24
N ASN A 128 17.71 10.83 -3.58
CA ASN A 128 17.35 10.53 -4.97
C ASN A 128 16.13 11.35 -5.42
N ALA A 129 16.19 11.92 -6.63
CA ALA A 129 15.02 12.43 -7.31
C ALA A 129 14.13 11.26 -7.75
N MET A 130 12.85 11.33 -7.42
CA MET A 130 11.91 10.23 -7.60
C MET A 130 10.60 10.68 -8.22
N ARG A 131 10.03 9.79 -9.03
CA ARG A 131 8.66 9.87 -9.54
C ARG A 131 7.80 8.80 -8.88
N ARG A 132 6.62 9.20 -8.41
CA ARG A 132 5.62 8.35 -7.75
C ARG A 132 4.37 8.32 -8.60
N GLY A 133 3.99 7.15 -9.10
CA GLY A 133 2.81 6.99 -9.94
C GLY A 133 1.64 6.43 -9.14
N PHE A 134 0.46 7.00 -9.30
CA PHE A 134 -0.77 6.58 -8.63
C PHE A 134 -1.99 6.74 -9.55
N CYS A 135 -3.05 6.00 -9.25
CA CYS A 135 -4.33 6.18 -9.95
C CYS A 135 -5.00 7.48 -9.48
N PRO A 136 -5.32 8.43 -10.38
CA PRO A 136 -5.95 9.68 -10.00
C PRO A 136 -7.39 9.50 -9.46
N GLU A 137 -8.07 8.42 -9.84
CA GLU A 137 -9.44 8.14 -9.40
C GLU A 137 -9.49 7.62 -7.95
N CYS A 138 -8.83 6.50 -7.68
CA CYS A 138 -8.95 5.81 -6.40
C CYS A 138 -7.76 6.07 -5.46
N GLY A 139 -6.77 6.85 -5.88
CA GLY A 139 -5.58 7.17 -5.08
C GLY A 139 -4.60 6.02 -4.88
N THR A 140 -4.86 4.82 -5.42
CA THR A 140 -3.96 3.65 -5.23
C THR A 140 -2.57 3.98 -5.73
N PRO A 141 -1.54 3.92 -4.87
CA PRO A 141 -0.18 4.14 -5.30
C PRO A 141 0.32 2.88 -5.99
N LEU A 142 0.96 3.04 -7.15
CA LEU A 142 1.37 1.94 -8.02
C LEU A 142 2.88 1.90 -8.16
N PHE A 143 3.46 2.99 -8.66
CA PHE A 143 4.84 3.01 -9.13
C PHE A 143 5.74 3.87 -8.27
N SER A 144 7.02 3.51 -8.24
CA SER A 144 8.13 4.34 -7.78
C SER A 144 9.29 4.19 -8.76
N VAL A 145 9.76 5.30 -9.32
CA VAL A 145 10.88 5.33 -10.27
C VAL A 145 11.90 6.33 -9.77
N ALA A 146 13.17 5.93 -9.67
CA ALA A 146 14.26 6.85 -9.40
C ALA A 146 14.75 7.45 -10.72
N GLU A 147 14.94 8.76 -10.80
CA GLU A 147 15.42 9.39 -12.04
C GLU A 147 16.83 8.91 -12.42
N SER A 148 17.67 8.65 -11.41
CA SER A 148 19.01 8.04 -11.58
C SER A 148 18.98 6.60 -12.13
N ARG A 149 17.84 5.91 -12.05
CA ARG A 149 17.65 4.51 -12.48
C ARG A 149 16.29 4.34 -13.16
N SER A 150 16.01 5.17 -14.17
CA SER A 150 14.72 5.18 -14.87
C SER A 150 14.39 3.87 -15.62
N HIS A 151 15.41 3.05 -15.92
CA HIS A 151 15.27 1.71 -16.48
C HIS A 151 14.67 0.69 -15.49
N LEU A 152 14.54 1.03 -14.21
CA LEU A 152 13.89 0.20 -13.20
C LEU A 152 12.62 0.88 -12.68
N THR A 153 11.55 0.09 -12.58
CA THR A 153 10.30 0.52 -11.96
C THR A 153 9.99 -0.39 -10.78
N PHE A 154 9.73 0.24 -9.63
CA PHE A 154 9.24 -0.46 -8.45
C PHE A 154 7.72 -0.39 -8.41
N ILE A 155 7.08 -1.55 -8.35
CA ILE A 155 5.64 -1.71 -8.15
C ILE A 155 5.40 -2.09 -6.69
N ARG A 156 4.38 -1.48 -6.07
CA ARG A 156 3.98 -1.87 -4.71
C ARG A 156 3.34 -3.25 -4.74
N ALA A 157 3.75 -4.14 -3.84
CA ALA A 157 3.28 -5.53 -3.84
C ALA A 157 1.75 -5.64 -3.74
N GLY A 158 1.10 -4.78 -2.95
CA GLY A 158 -0.36 -4.75 -2.82
C GLY A 158 -1.13 -4.29 -4.07
N ALA A 159 -0.42 -3.83 -5.12
CA ALA A 159 -1.02 -3.55 -6.42
C ALA A 159 -0.86 -4.71 -7.41
N LEU A 160 -0.05 -5.72 -7.11
CA LEU A 160 0.07 -6.93 -7.92
C LEU A 160 -1.19 -7.79 -7.72
N ASP A 161 -1.65 -8.42 -8.80
CA ASP A 161 -2.78 -9.35 -8.73
C ASP A 161 -2.39 -10.63 -7.93
N ASP A 162 -1.12 -11.02 -8.01
CA ASP A 162 -0.51 -12.05 -7.18
C ASP A 162 0.62 -11.41 -6.34
N PRO A 163 0.40 -11.15 -5.03
CA PRO A 163 1.40 -10.54 -4.17
C PRO A 163 2.53 -11.50 -3.77
N ASP A 164 2.37 -12.80 -4.00
CA ASP A 164 3.30 -13.85 -3.55
C ASP A 164 4.36 -14.21 -4.61
N ILE A 165 4.35 -13.53 -5.77
CA ILE A 165 5.35 -13.75 -6.83
C ILE A 165 6.79 -13.53 -6.36
N LEU A 166 7.00 -12.63 -5.38
CA LEU A 166 8.27 -12.43 -4.71
C LEU A 166 8.10 -11.72 -3.36
N GLY A 167 8.32 -12.45 -2.27
CA GLY A 167 8.40 -11.87 -0.92
C GLY A 167 9.63 -10.98 -0.72
N PRO A 168 9.62 -10.09 0.30
CA PRO A 168 10.75 -9.22 0.58
C PRO A 168 12.02 -10.03 0.91
N GLN A 169 13.13 -9.63 0.33
CA GLN A 169 14.45 -10.26 0.55
C GLN A 169 15.32 -9.47 1.52
N ALA A 170 14.87 -8.27 1.92
CA ALA A 170 15.53 -7.39 2.86
C ALA A 170 14.52 -6.37 3.41
N VAL A 171 14.83 -5.85 4.60
CA VAL A 171 14.12 -4.72 5.21
C VAL A 171 15.05 -3.51 5.23
N ILE A 172 14.58 -2.39 4.69
CA ILE A 172 15.34 -1.14 4.61
C ILE A 172 14.64 -0.03 5.39
N TRP A 173 15.42 0.96 5.84
CA TRP A 173 14.96 2.06 6.70
C TRP A 173 14.46 1.60 8.07
N THR A 174 15.14 0.62 8.68
CA THR A 174 14.73 0.06 9.97
C THR A 174 14.80 1.06 11.11
N ASP A 175 15.68 2.07 11.05
CA ASP A 175 15.77 3.13 12.06
C ASP A 175 14.54 4.05 12.04
N ALA A 176 13.84 4.12 10.91
CA ALA A 176 12.60 4.86 10.78
C ALA A 176 11.37 4.01 11.15
N ALA A 177 11.53 2.69 11.33
CA ALA A 177 10.43 1.81 11.71
C ALA A 177 9.96 2.14 13.13
N PRO A 178 8.64 2.24 13.37
CA PRO A 178 8.12 2.43 14.70
C PRO A 178 8.43 1.21 15.58
N HIS A 179 8.58 1.41 16.89
CA HIS A 179 8.98 0.33 17.82
C HIS A 179 8.05 -0.89 17.85
N TRP A 180 6.80 -0.73 17.41
CA TRP A 180 5.83 -1.83 17.31
C TRP A 180 5.92 -2.61 15.99
N ALA A 181 6.71 -2.15 15.02
CA ALA A 181 6.85 -2.79 13.72
C ALA A 181 7.43 -4.21 13.89
N HIS A 182 6.77 -5.19 13.28
CA HIS A 182 7.35 -6.51 13.13
C HIS A 182 8.30 -6.52 11.93
N LEU A 183 9.59 -6.71 12.20
CA LEU A 183 10.62 -6.88 11.19
C LEU A 183 11.09 -8.32 11.25
N ASP A 184 10.98 -9.05 10.14
CA ASP A 184 11.37 -10.46 10.06
C ASP A 184 12.87 -10.61 10.39
N PRO A 185 13.23 -11.28 11.49
CA PRO A 185 14.63 -11.38 11.93
C PRO A 185 15.50 -12.23 10.99
N GLU A 186 14.90 -13.04 10.11
CA GLU A 186 15.65 -13.86 9.14
C GLU A 186 16.08 -13.05 7.91
N LEU A 187 15.49 -11.86 7.70
CA LEU A 187 15.84 -10.98 6.59
C LEU A 187 16.96 -10.00 6.98
N PRO A 188 17.88 -9.70 6.05
CA PRO A 188 18.84 -8.62 6.24
C PRO A 188 18.15 -7.27 6.53
N HIS A 189 18.58 -6.61 7.60
CA HIS A 189 18.09 -5.32 8.05
C HIS A 189 19.09 -4.20 7.75
N TYR A 190 18.60 -3.11 7.17
CA TYR A 190 19.41 -1.93 6.87
C TYR A 190 18.79 -0.67 7.48
N PRO A 191 19.57 0.12 8.24
CA PRO A 191 19.06 1.31 8.94
C PRO A 191 18.57 2.40 7.98
N ALA A 192 19.09 2.43 6.76
CA ALA A 192 18.74 3.40 5.72
C ALA A 192 18.76 2.75 4.32
N GLN A 193 18.77 3.58 3.27
CA GLN A 193 18.87 3.13 1.89
C GLN A 193 20.16 2.33 1.65
N ILE A 194 20.03 1.12 1.08
CA ILE A 194 21.20 0.35 0.64
C ILE A 194 21.86 1.09 -0.54
N PRO A 195 23.19 1.29 -0.51
CA PRO A 195 23.94 1.82 -1.65
C PRO A 195 23.68 0.99 -2.92
N PRO A 196 23.78 1.60 -4.11
CA PRO A 196 23.84 0.84 -5.35
C PRO A 196 24.97 -0.19 -5.26
N VAL A 197 24.75 -1.38 -5.82
CA VAL A 197 25.87 -2.30 -6.07
C VAL A 197 26.74 -1.61 -7.13
N ALA A 198 28.00 -1.39 -6.79
CA ALA A 198 28.99 -0.71 -7.65
C ALA A 198 29.26 -1.50 -8.93
#